data_AF-A0A183EQX1-F1
#
_entry.id   AF-A0A183EQX1-F1
#
_cell.length_a   1.000
_cell.length_b   1.000
_cell.length_c   1.000
_cell.angle_alpha   90.00
_cell.angle_beta   90.00
_cell.angle_gamma   90.00
#
_symmetry.space_group_name_H-M   'P 1'
#
loop_
_entity.id
_entity.type
_entity.pdbx_description
1 polymer ?
#
loop_
_entity_poly.entity_id
_entity_poly.type
_entity_poly.pdbx_seq_one_letter_code
_entity_poly.pdbx_strand_id
1 'polypeptide(L)'
;MQCDRLIIGQNNYRNITTVDMMVMKEHFSYYEDQDVQVLGMPYSGGQTQMLIILPQQRFGLADVEQKLTGKKLLSYVQQSHDAEVEVELPRFKLEKRLELVEALQKLGMGLAFSDFATFTGISEEPLKISDVIQKAFIEVSLIQKLNLANKKARIKVGAV
;
A
#
# COMPACT_ATOMS: atom_id res chain seq x y z
N MET A 1 11.38 34.84 15.29
CA MET A 1 10.42 34.15 14.41
C MET A 1 10.04 32.85 15.08
N GLN A 2 8.76 32.50 15.10
CA GLN A 2 8.23 31.39 15.89
C GLN A 2 7.85 30.26 14.94
N CYS A 3 8.51 29.10 15.08
CA CYS A 3 8.19 27.93 14.27
C CYS A 3 6.98 27.23 14.88
N ASP A 4 5.79 27.53 14.37
CA ASP A 4 4.56 26.88 14.80
C ASP A 4 4.60 25.40 14.44
N ARG A 5 4.80 24.56 15.47
CA ARG A 5 4.88 23.11 15.32
C ARG A 5 3.52 22.56 14.88
N LEU A 6 3.43 22.06 13.65
CA LEU A 6 2.27 21.29 13.23
C LEU A 6 2.28 19.92 13.90
N ILE A 7 1.45 19.78 14.92
CA ILE A 7 1.19 18.52 15.62
C ILE A 7 0.02 17.80 14.83
N ILE A 8 -0.08 16.44 14.76
CA ILE A 8 -1.04 15.71 13.86
C ILE A 8 -1.91 14.58 14.52
N GLY A 9 -3.23 14.52 14.26
CA GLY A 9 -4.29 13.86 15.09
C GLY A 9 -4.68 12.36 14.94
N GLN A 10 -4.88 11.64 16.07
CA GLN A 10 -5.39 10.26 16.32
C GLN A 10 -6.28 10.26 17.63
N ASN A 11 -7.60 10.02 17.79
CA ASN A 11 -8.66 9.31 17.06
C ASN A 11 -10.05 10.08 17.09
N ASN A 12 -11.11 9.84 16.29
CA ASN A 12 -11.31 8.85 15.21
C ASN A 12 -10.05 8.79 14.36
N TYR A 13 -9.63 9.96 13.86
CA TYR A 13 -8.24 10.40 13.72
C TYR A 13 -8.17 11.90 14.16
N ARG A 14 -7.94 12.20 15.46
CA ARG A 14 -7.99 13.58 16.04
C ARG A 14 -6.92 14.05 17.04
N ASN A 15 -6.54 13.32 18.09
CA ASN A 15 -5.69 13.83 19.20
C ASN A 15 -4.20 13.83 18.82
N ILE A 16 -3.46 14.89 19.15
CA ILE A 16 -2.49 15.45 18.19
C ILE A 16 -1.00 15.13 18.54
N THR A 17 -0.23 14.54 17.58
CA THR A 17 1.08 13.86 17.75
C THR A 17 2.19 14.36 16.81
N THR A 18 3.45 14.39 17.28
CA THR A 18 4.67 14.68 16.49
C THR A 18 5.29 13.41 15.91
N VAL A 19 5.86 13.48 14.69
CA VAL A 19 6.55 12.35 14.03
C VAL A 19 7.91 12.79 13.46
N ASP A 20 8.86 11.86 13.35
CA ASP A 20 10.16 12.11 12.72
C ASP A 20 10.00 12.19 11.20
N MET A 21 10.08 13.41 10.67
CA MET A 21 10.10 13.62 9.21
C MET A 21 11.45 13.25 8.60
N MET A 22 11.43 13.01 7.30
CA MET A 22 12.55 13.20 6.41
C MET A 22 12.20 14.28 5.39
N VAL A 23 13.20 15.09 5.04
CA VAL A 23 13.09 16.18 4.07
C VAL A 23 14.16 15.96 3.01
N MET A 24 13.78 16.04 1.73
CA MET A 24 14.69 15.94 0.60
C MET A 24 14.18 16.76 -0.57
N LYS A 25 15.08 17.31 -1.39
CA LYS A 25 14.76 18.04 -2.62
C LYS A 25 15.57 17.47 -3.76
N GLU A 26 14.90 16.86 -4.72
CA GLU A 26 15.50 16.09 -5.83
C GLU A 26 14.51 16.06 -7.00
N HIS A 27 14.94 15.53 -8.15
CA HIS A 27 14.05 15.28 -9.28
C HIS A 27 13.27 13.96 -9.08
N PHE A 28 11.96 14.01 -9.27
CA PHE A 28 11.05 12.87 -9.11
C PHE A 28 10.02 12.82 -10.25
N SER A 29 9.45 11.63 -10.46
CA SER A 29 8.20 11.48 -11.22
C SER A 29 7.07 12.16 -10.44
N TYR A 30 6.42 13.16 -11.03
CA TYR A 30 5.38 13.97 -10.38
C TYR A 30 4.14 14.12 -11.26
N TYR A 31 2.96 14.05 -10.64
CA TYR A 31 1.66 14.33 -11.26
C TYR A 31 0.74 15.03 -10.26
N GLU A 32 -0.13 15.93 -10.72
CA GLU A 32 -1.06 16.67 -9.89
C GLU A 32 -2.38 16.92 -10.63
N ASP A 33 -3.50 16.69 -9.93
CA ASP A 33 -4.85 17.09 -10.34
C ASP A 33 -5.60 17.77 -9.18
N GLN A 34 -6.90 18.02 -9.36
CA GLN A 34 -7.75 18.67 -8.34
C GLN A 34 -8.11 17.77 -7.15
N ASP A 35 -7.98 16.44 -7.29
CA ASP A 35 -8.14 15.47 -6.19
C ASP A 35 -6.82 15.22 -5.44
N VAL A 36 -5.70 15.08 -6.16
CA VAL A 36 -4.44 14.50 -5.64
C VAL A 36 -3.15 15.16 -6.17
N GLN A 37 -2.11 15.08 -5.35
CA GLN A 37 -0.70 15.09 -5.77
C GLN A 37 -0.17 13.65 -5.76
N VAL A 38 0.72 13.30 -6.70
CA VAL A 38 1.29 11.96 -6.85
C VAL A 38 2.79 12.04 -7.09
N LEU A 39 3.56 11.39 -6.21
CA LEU A 39 5.03 11.34 -6.24
C LEU A 39 5.51 9.91 -6.50
N GLY A 40 6.31 9.73 -7.55
CA GLY A 40 7.05 8.50 -7.87
C GLY A 40 8.48 8.56 -7.34
N MET A 41 8.74 7.91 -6.21
CA MET A 41 10.07 7.78 -5.63
C MET A 41 10.75 6.48 -6.12
N PRO A 42 11.85 6.53 -6.87
CA PRO A 42 12.50 5.32 -7.39
C PRO A 42 13.12 4.49 -6.26
N TYR A 43 13.08 3.16 -6.41
CA TYR A 43 13.87 2.24 -5.59
C TYR A 43 15.28 2.06 -6.17
N SER A 44 16.21 1.58 -5.34
CA SER A 44 17.57 1.21 -5.77
C SER A 44 17.55 0.30 -7.01
N GLY A 45 18.19 0.74 -8.10
CA GLY A 45 18.22 0.04 -9.38
C GLY A 45 17.20 0.51 -10.42
N GLY A 46 16.32 1.47 -10.10
CA GLY A 46 15.51 2.24 -11.07
C GLY A 46 14.37 1.48 -11.78
N GLN A 47 14.33 0.15 -11.72
CA GLN A 47 13.31 -0.67 -12.39
C GLN A 47 11.92 -0.62 -11.71
N THR A 48 11.83 -0.07 -10.49
CA THR A 48 10.59 0.04 -9.72
C THR A 48 10.58 1.33 -8.91
N GLN A 49 9.39 1.84 -8.58
CA GLN A 49 9.19 3.03 -7.76
C GLN A 49 8.04 2.87 -6.76
N MET A 50 8.09 3.62 -5.66
CA MET A 50 6.96 3.83 -4.76
C MET A 50 6.12 5.00 -5.29
N LEU A 51 4.84 4.76 -5.56
CA LEU A 51 3.87 5.82 -5.83
C LEU A 51 3.20 6.24 -4.53
N ILE A 52 3.39 7.50 -4.15
CA ILE A 52 2.76 8.13 -2.98
C ILE A 52 1.65 9.02 -3.52
N ILE A 53 0.40 8.75 -3.12
CA ILE A 53 -0.78 9.53 -3.52
C ILE A 53 -1.23 10.34 -2.31
N LEU A 54 -1.14 11.67 -2.40
CA LEU A 54 -1.51 12.62 -1.36
C LEU A 54 -2.81 13.35 -1.80
N PRO A 55 -3.94 13.18 -1.09
CA PRO A 55 -5.14 13.95 -1.36
C PRO A 55 -4.93 15.46 -1.11
N GLN A 56 -5.33 16.30 -2.06
CA GLN A 56 -5.32 17.77 -1.93
C GLN A 56 -6.17 18.22 -0.72
N GLN A 57 -7.33 17.60 -0.55
CA GLN A 57 -8.20 17.84 0.59
C GLN A 57 -7.70 17.09 1.83
N ARG A 58 -7.39 17.82 2.91
CA ARG A 58 -7.08 17.23 4.22
C ARG A 58 -8.19 16.27 4.66
N PHE A 59 -7.80 15.03 4.99
CA PHE A 59 -8.67 13.89 5.30
C PHE A 59 -9.45 13.27 4.12
N GLY A 60 -9.33 13.76 2.88
CA GLY A 60 -10.03 13.25 1.69
C GLY A 60 -9.54 11.89 1.15
N LEU A 61 -8.75 11.12 1.92
CA LEU A 61 -8.19 9.84 1.49
C LEU A 61 -9.28 8.81 1.13
N ALA A 62 -10.37 8.78 1.89
CA ALA A 62 -11.48 7.86 1.63
C ALA A 62 -12.20 8.16 0.30
N ASP A 63 -12.27 9.43 -0.11
CA ASP A 63 -12.89 9.85 -1.37
C ASP A 63 -11.97 9.54 -2.56
N VAL A 64 -10.66 9.71 -2.38
CA VAL A 64 -9.63 9.28 -3.35
C VAL A 64 -9.64 7.75 -3.51
N GLU A 65 -9.70 6.99 -2.42
CA GLU A 65 -9.74 5.53 -2.42
C GLU A 65 -10.97 4.99 -3.17
N GLN A 66 -12.17 5.56 -2.93
CA GLN A 66 -13.40 5.19 -3.65
C GLN A 66 -13.34 5.51 -5.16
N LYS A 67 -12.64 6.58 -5.55
CA LYS A 67 -12.41 6.96 -6.96
C LYS A 67 -11.27 6.16 -7.63
N LEU A 68 -10.41 5.48 -6.85
CA LEU A 68 -9.17 4.90 -7.36
C LEU A 68 -9.43 3.59 -8.11
N THR A 69 -9.39 3.67 -9.43
CA THR A 69 -9.41 2.51 -10.31
C THR A 69 -8.02 2.22 -10.87
N GLY A 70 -7.77 0.99 -11.33
CA GLY A 70 -6.53 0.65 -12.05
C GLY A 70 -6.27 1.54 -13.27
N LYS A 71 -7.34 2.08 -13.90
CA LYS A 71 -7.23 3.08 -14.96
C LYS A 71 -6.78 4.45 -14.43
N LYS A 72 -7.36 4.98 -13.35
CA LYS A 72 -6.92 6.27 -12.77
C LYS A 72 -5.47 6.16 -12.27
N LEU A 73 -5.11 5.07 -11.57
CA LEU A 73 -3.75 4.79 -11.14
C LEU A 73 -2.74 4.73 -12.29
N LEU A 74 -3.04 3.99 -13.37
CA LEU A 74 -2.18 3.96 -14.55
C LEU A 74 -2.06 5.34 -15.21
N SER A 75 -3.16 6.11 -15.25
CA SER A 75 -3.15 7.46 -15.82
C SER A 75 -2.29 8.45 -15.05
N TYR A 76 -2.19 8.33 -13.72
CA TYR A 76 -1.25 9.11 -12.90
C TYR A 76 0.21 8.82 -13.28
N VAL A 77 0.55 7.55 -13.50
CA VAL A 77 1.91 7.16 -13.93
C VAL A 77 2.21 7.67 -15.34
N GLN A 78 1.26 7.52 -16.27
CA GLN A 78 1.43 7.92 -17.67
C GLN A 78 1.44 9.44 -17.90
N GLN A 79 0.81 10.21 -17.03
CA GLN A 79 0.82 11.68 -17.06
C GLN A 79 1.87 12.30 -16.13
N SER A 80 2.63 11.47 -15.40
CA SER A 80 3.73 11.98 -14.58
C SER A 80 4.87 12.49 -15.46
N HIS A 81 5.53 13.54 -14.99
CA HIS A 81 6.70 14.15 -15.62
C HIS A 81 7.83 14.26 -14.60
N ASP A 82 9.05 14.45 -15.09
CA ASP A 82 10.20 14.72 -14.22
C ASP A 82 10.15 16.16 -13.71
N ALA A 83 10.19 16.36 -12.40
CA ALA A 83 10.12 17.66 -11.75
C ALA A 83 10.98 17.71 -10.48
N GLU A 84 11.58 18.87 -10.20
CA GLU A 84 12.24 19.12 -8.92
C GLU A 84 11.17 19.31 -7.82
N VAL A 85 11.11 18.40 -6.85
CA VAL A 85 10.11 18.42 -5.77
C VAL A 85 10.80 18.41 -4.41
N GLU A 86 10.36 19.29 -3.51
CA GLU A 86 10.71 19.24 -2.09
C GLU A 86 9.70 18.36 -1.35
N VAL A 87 10.20 17.31 -0.72
CA VAL A 87 9.40 16.20 -0.18
C VAL A 87 9.60 16.12 1.33
N GLU A 88 8.57 16.50 2.09
CA GLU A 88 8.43 16.16 3.50
C GLU A 88 7.61 14.87 3.65
N LEU A 89 8.23 13.81 4.18
CA LEU A 89 7.54 12.53 4.42
C LEU A 89 7.88 11.99 5.81
N PRO A 90 6.92 11.46 6.59
CA PRO A 90 7.23 10.82 7.86
C PRO A 90 8.03 9.53 7.65
N ARG A 91 8.97 9.25 8.55
CA ARG A 91 9.59 7.92 8.65
C ARG A 91 8.60 6.98 9.33
N PHE A 92 8.31 5.84 8.71
CA PHE A 92 7.37 4.88 9.26
C PHE A 92 7.75 3.43 8.97
N LYS A 93 7.28 2.54 9.84
CA LYS A 93 7.45 1.09 9.76
C LYS A 93 6.08 0.44 9.90
N LEU A 94 5.64 -0.27 8.88
CA LEU A 94 4.33 -0.91 8.82
C LEU A 94 4.51 -2.43 8.67
N GLU A 95 4.21 -3.17 9.73
CA GLU A 95 3.96 -4.62 9.65
C GLU A 95 2.45 -4.88 9.69
N LYS A 96 1.93 -5.72 8.79
CA LYS A 96 0.51 -6.11 8.77
C LYS A 96 0.36 -7.58 8.35
N ARG A 97 -0.28 -8.39 9.18
CA ARG A 97 -0.78 -9.71 8.80
C ARG A 97 -2.18 -9.54 8.22
N LEU A 98 -2.39 -10.03 7.00
CA LEU A 98 -3.70 -10.11 6.36
C LEU A 98 -4.12 -11.57 6.27
N GLU A 99 -5.39 -11.82 6.53
CA GLU A 99 -6.03 -13.13 6.37
C GLU A 99 -7.12 -12.96 5.30
N LEU A 100 -6.91 -13.62 4.17
CA LEU A 100 -7.52 -13.23 2.90
C LEU A 100 -8.76 -14.07 2.53
N VAL A 101 -9.16 -15.03 3.36
CA VAL A 101 -10.26 -15.96 3.09
C VAL A 101 -11.56 -15.20 2.77
N GLU A 102 -12.03 -14.33 3.68
CA GLU A 102 -13.22 -13.51 3.44
C GLU A 102 -13.11 -12.63 2.20
N ALA A 103 -11.95 -12.01 1.98
CA ALA A 103 -11.73 -11.09 0.87
C ALA A 103 -11.80 -11.84 -0.48
N LEU A 104 -11.18 -13.01 -0.56
CA LEU A 104 -11.19 -13.87 -1.74
C LEU A 104 -12.58 -14.49 -1.97
N GLN A 105 -13.31 -14.85 -0.91
CA GLN A 105 -14.73 -15.25 -1.01
C GLN A 105 -15.60 -14.13 -1.58
N LYS A 106 -15.44 -12.89 -1.08
CA LYS A 106 -16.13 -11.68 -1.58
C LYS A 106 -15.75 -11.32 -3.02
N LEU A 107 -14.56 -11.74 -3.48
CA LEU A 107 -14.10 -11.65 -4.87
C LEU A 107 -14.51 -12.87 -5.74
N GLY A 108 -15.38 -13.74 -5.24
CA GLY A 108 -15.96 -14.87 -5.98
C GLY A 108 -15.24 -16.22 -5.83
N MET A 109 -14.11 -16.30 -5.12
CA MET A 109 -13.34 -17.53 -4.92
C MET A 109 -13.94 -18.48 -3.85
N GLY A 110 -15.26 -18.48 -3.68
CA GLY A 110 -15.95 -19.17 -2.57
C GLY A 110 -15.73 -20.69 -2.53
N LEU A 111 -15.81 -21.35 -3.69
CA LEU A 111 -15.70 -22.81 -3.79
C LEU A 111 -14.39 -23.38 -3.23
N ALA A 112 -13.28 -22.66 -3.39
CA ALA A 112 -11.94 -23.09 -2.98
C ALA A 112 -11.78 -23.29 -1.45
N PHE A 113 -12.68 -22.71 -0.66
CA PHE A 113 -12.73 -22.79 0.80
C PHE A 113 -13.85 -23.72 1.32
N SER A 114 -14.56 -24.39 0.40
CA SER A 114 -15.74 -25.21 0.72
C SER A 114 -15.43 -26.70 0.58
N ASP A 115 -16.33 -27.54 1.08
CA ASP A 115 -16.25 -29.00 0.97
C ASP A 115 -16.45 -29.50 -0.48
N PHE A 116 -16.87 -28.60 -1.39
CA PHE A 116 -16.97 -28.84 -2.83
C PHE A 116 -15.69 -28.43 -3.60
N ALA A 117 -14.59 -28.13 -2.90
CA ALA A 117 -13.31 -27.79 -3.52
C ALA A 117 -12.67 -29.01 -4.22
N THR A 118 -12.19 -28.82 -5.46
CA THR A 118 -11.56 -29.87 -6.26
C THR A 118 -10.10 -29.57 -6.54
N PHE A 119 -9.20 -30.03 -5.67
CA PHE A 119 -7.74 -29.90 -5.82
C PHE A 119 -7.07 -31.20 -6.27
N THR A 120 -7.67 -31.91 -7.24
CA THR A 120 -7.18 -33.20 -7.77
C THR A 120 -5.78 -33.14 -8.39
N GLY A 121 -5.31 -31.95 -8.78
CA GLY A 121 -3.92 -31.71 -9.20
C GLY A 121 -2.90 -31.58 -8.05
N ILE A 122 -3.32 -31.79 -6.79
CA ILE A 122 -2.49 -31.71 -5.58
C ILE A 122 -2.55 -33.03 -4.78
N SER A 123 -3.74 -33.63 -4.66
CA SER A 123 -3.96 -34.95 -4.05
C SER A 123 -5.19 -35.62 -4.66
N GLU A 124 -5.27 -36.95 -4.61
CA GLU A 124 -6.50 -37.70 -4.90
C GLU A 124 -7.51 -37.62 -3.73
N GLU A 125 -7.04 -37.29 -2.52
CA GLU A 125 -7.90 -37.07 -1.36
C GLU A 125 -8.67 -35.73 -1.46
N PRO A 126 -9.92 -35.65 -0.96
CA PRO A 126 -10.66 -34.39 -0.85
C PRO A 126 -9.91 -33.36 -0.01
N LEU A 127 -9.62 -32.21 -0.61
CA LEU A 127 -8.86 -31.11 -0.03
C LEU A 127 -9.60 -29.78 -0.18
N LYS A 128 -9.46 -28.88 0.80
CA LYS A 128 -9.98 -27.49 0.77
C LYS A 128 -8.96 -26.50 1.32
N ILE A 129 -8.97 -25.26 0.83
CA ILE A 129 -8.12 -24.20 1.41
C ILE A 129 -8.67 -23.81 2.78
N SER A 130 -7.81 -23.84 3.80
CA SER A 130 -8.16 -23.45 5.18
C SER A 130 -7.70 -22.03 5.51
N ASP A 131 -6.43 -21.72 5.30
CA ASP A 131 -5.87 -20.38 5.49
C ASP A 131 -5.36 -19.81 4.15
N VAL A 132 -5.54 -18.51 3.93
CA VAL A 132 -4.67 -17.71 3.05
C VAL A 132 -4.15 -16.53 3.86
N ILE A 133 -2.87 -16.56 4.21
CA ILE A 133 -2.23 -15.54 5.05
C ILE A 133 -1.15 -14.80 4.26
N GLN A 134 -1.22 -13.48 4.22
CA GLN A 134 -0.19 -12.62 3.65
C GLN A 134 0.41 -11.75 4.76
N LYS A 135 1.69 -11.97 5.10
CA LYS A 135 2.44 -11.08 5.99
C LYS A 135 3.12 -9.97 5.19
N ALA A 136 2.86 -8.71 5.55
CA ALA A 136 3.40 -7.53 4.91
C ALA A 136 4.35 -6.77 5.82
N PHE A 137 5.43 -6.26 5.25
CA PHE A 137 6.39 -5.36 5.89
C PHE A 137 6.73 -4.22 4.91
N ILE A 138 6.81 -2.99 5.41
CA ILE A 138 7.29 -1.78 4.71
C ILE A 138 8.04 -0.92 5.75
N GLU A 139 9.18 -0.36 5.39
CA GLU A 139 9.96 0.55 6.24
C GLU A 139 10.54 1.69 5.40
N VAL A 140 10.12 2.92 5.67
CA VAL A 140 10.50 4.15 4.96
C VAL A 140 11.46 4.96 5.82
N SER A 141 12.64 5.28 5.27
CA SER A 141 13.69 6.04 5.95
C SER A 141 14.52 6.86 4.95
N LEU A 142 15.33 7.80 5.45
CA LEU A 142 16.25 8.63 4.65
C LEU A 142 17.21 7.86 3.73
N ILE A 143 17.50 6.59 4.04
CA ILE A 143 18.33 5.74 3.18
C ILE A 143 17.37 4.95 2.28
N GLN A 144 17.50 5.10 0.96
CA GLN A 144 16.69 4.43 -0.08
C GLN A 144 16.83 2.88 -0.11
N LYS A 145 17.38 2.26 0.94
CA LYS A 145 17.25 0.83 1.25
C LYS A 145 15.87 0.54 1.86
N LEU A 146 14.83 0.84 1.08
CA LEU A 146 13.48 0.39 1.36
C LEU A 146 13.44 -1.14 1.17
N ASN A 147 13.65 -1.86 2.28
CA ASN A 147 13.64 -3.32 2.31
C ASN A 147 12.21 -3.84 2.09
N LEU A 148 11.76 -3.88 0.84
CA LEU A 148 10.53 -4.55 0.44
C LEU A 148 10.74 -6.07 0.43
N ALA A 149 11.11 -6.61 1.60
CA ALA A 149 11.36 -8.03 1.83
C ALA A 149 10.14 -8.84 1.39
N ASN A 150 10.34 -9.72 0.39
CA ASN A 150 9.22 -10.21 -0.38
C ASN A 150 8.28 -11.08 0.48
N LYS A 151 6.99 -10.76 0.41
CA LYS A 151 6.00 -11.12 1.42
C LYS A 151 5.73 -12.63 1.38
N LYS A 152 6.08 -13.37 2.44
CA LYS A 152 5.73 -14.80 2.54
C LYS A 152 4.21 -14.97 2.67
N ALA A 153 3.54 -15.08 1.54
CA ALA A 153 2.21 -15.64 1.43
C ALA A 153 2.27 -17.12 1.84
N ARG A 154 1.31 -17.57 2.64
CA ARG A 154 1.08 -18.99 2.93
C ARG A 154 -0.37 -19.31 2.71
N ILE A 155 -0.63 -20.14 1.72
CA ILE A 155 -1.86 -20.92 1.61
C ILE A 155 -1.66 -22.16 2.49
N LYS A 156 -2.65 -22.52 3.32
CA LYS A 156 -2.78 -23.87 3.86
C LYS A 156 -3.91 -24.58 3.12
N VAL A 157 -3.69 -25.85 2.82
CA VAL A 157 -4.73 -26.78 2.40
C VAL A 157 -4.92 -27.79 3.53
N GLY A 158 -6.16 -28.19 3.81
CA GLY A 158 -6.49 -29.27 4.74
C GLY A 158 -7.39 -30.29 4.05
N ALA A 159 -7.52 -31.47 4.65
CA ALA A 159 -8.57 -32.42 4.30
C ALA A 159 -9.96 -31.78 4.47
N VAL A 160 -10.93 -32.27 3.70
CA VAL A 160 -12.36 -31.91 3.85
C VAL A 160 -12.92 -32.46 5.16
#